data_AF-A0A382VQJ7-F1
#
_entry.id   AF-A0A382VQJ7-F1
#
_cell.length_a   1.000
_cell.length_b   1.000
_cell.length_c   1.000
_cell.angle_alpha   90.00
_cell.angle_beta   90.00
_cell.angle_gamma   90.00
#
_symmetry.space_group_name_H-M   'P 1'
#
loop_
_entity.id
_entity.type
_entity.pdbx_description
1 polymer ?
#
loop_
_entity_poly.entity_id
_entity_poly.type
_entity_poly.pdbx_seq_one_letter_code
_entity_poly.pdbx_strand_id
1 'polypeptide(L)'
;MAENTETVVVPPAQEATDTSEVVDTAFAVGTEEAAASRTFTEDDVEKIRQQEKDKLYKRLEDSDGRVKSLEDQLSTLSNESEVSKAEAARLAKAESDALRKREEEELSAKELITKRETEFDEKLKVVETEWEGRLAKIEEERASQEAMLEKERRYRELETYLGRRMVEEEEYIIPELRDLASGTTEDEIDNSIAILKDRSSAILESIQQSAQPSGLRGSPVTAPPVGPMETQTGHQTL
;
A
#
# COMPACT_ATOMS: atom_id res chain seq x y z
N MET A 1 -5.38 34.33 8.07
CA MET A 1 -6.75 34.06 8.56
C MET A 1 -6.87 34.76 9.90
N ALA A 2 -7.97 35.47 10.09
CA ALA A 2 -8.13 36.51 11.10
C ALA A 2 -8.07 35.98 12.53
N GLU A 3 -7.15 36.54 13.32
CA GLU A 3 -7.23 36.56 14.78
C GLU A 3 -8.17 37.71 15.17
N ASN A 4 -9.41 37.38 15.53
CA ASN A 4 -10.34 38.33 16.13
C ASN A 4 -10.24 38.18 17.64
N THR A 5 -9.49 39.09 18.27
CA THR A 5 -9.53 39.33 19.71
C THR A 5 -10.85 40.01 20.07
N GLU A 6 -11.74 39.24 20.67
CA GLU A 6 -13.03 39.69 21.18
C GLU A 6 -12.80 40.65 22.35
N THR A 7 -13.07 41.93 22.08
CA THR A 7 -12.95 43.03 23.02
C THR A 7 -14.18 43.04 23.92
N VAL A 8 -13.95 42.90 25.22
CA VAL A 8 -14.95 43.00 26.29
C VAL A 8 -15.56 44.41 26.26
N VAL A 9 -16.81 44.49 25.81
CA VAL A 9 -17.62 45.73 25.85
C VAL A 9 -18.19 45.87 27.26
N VAL A 10 -17.54 46.71 28.06
CA VAL A 10 -18.07 47.24 29.33
C VAL A 10 -19.13 48.30 28.99
N PRO A 11 -20.36 48.23 29.54
CA PRO A 11 -21.36 49.26 29.29
C PRO A 11 -20.98 50.59 29.96
N PRO A 12 -21.26 51.74 29.33
CA PRO A 12 -20.86 53.05 29.84
C PRO A 12 -21.65 53.42 31.10
N ALA A 13 -20.91 53.94 32.08
CA ALA A 13 -21.44 54.59 33.27
C ALA A 13 -22.39 55.72 32.84
N GLN A 14 -23.68 55.59 33.19
CA GLN A 14 -24.64 56.67 33.06
C GLN A 14 -24.34 57.71 34.15
N GLU A 15 -23.89 58.88 33.70
CA GLU A 15 -23.87 60.12 34.46
C GLU A 15 -25.30 60.43 34.92
N ALA A 16 -25.52 60.30 36.23
CA ALA A 16 -26.73 60.84 36.85
C ALA A 16 -26.61 62.37 36.84
N THR A 17 -27.36 62.99 35.94
CA THR A 17 -27.58 64.44 35.93
C THR A 17 -28.27 64.85 37.23
N ASP A 18 -27.52 65.50 38.10
CA ASP A 18 -28.01 66.35 39.18
C ASP A 18 -28.97 67.39 38.59
N THR A 19 -30.27 67.12 38.70
CA THR A 19 -31.31 68.12 38.54
C THR A 19 -31.83 68.45 39.92
N SER A 20 -31.40 69.61 40.38
CA SER A 20 -31.85 70.29 41.56
C SER A 20 -33.37 70.48 41.55
N GLU A 21 -34.07 69.80 42.44
CA GLU A 21 -35.19 70.39 43.16
C GLU A 21 -34.80 70.42 44.64
N VAL A 22 -34.05 71.46 44.98
CA VAL A 22 -33.99 71.94 46.36
C VAL A 22 -35.39 72.48 46.64
N VAL A 23 -36.26 71.62 47.14
CA VAL A 23 -37.49 72.07 47.79
C VAL A 23 -37.02 72.78 49.04
N ASP A 24 -36.91 74.10 48.92
CA ASP A 24 -36.82 75.07 50.00
C ASP A 24 -38.04 74.84 50.91
N THR A 25 -37.97 73.85 51.78
CA THR A 25 -38.82 73.79 52.96
C THR A 25 -38.29 74.89 53.87
N ALA A 26 -38.73 76.11 53.59
CA ALA A 26 -38.72 77.20 54.54
C ALA A 26 -39.23 76.63 55.86
N PHE A 27 -38.31 76.44 56.82
CA PHE A 27 -38.64 76.18 58.20
C PHE A 27 -39.28 77.46 58.71
N ALA A 28 -40.56 77.62 58.42
CA ALA A 28 -41.40 78.61 59.04
C ALA A 28 -41.37 78.28 60.53
N VAL A 29 -40.52 79.00 61.27
CA VAL A 29 -40.61 79.18 62.71
C VAL A 29 -41.93 79.92 62.94
N GLY A 30 -43.01 79.14 62.86
CA GLY A 30 -44.33 79.53 63.30
C GLY A 30 -44.25 79.68 64.81
N THR A 31 -44.13 80.94 65.21
CA THR A 31 -44.83 81.54 66.36
C THR A 31 -45.28 80.55 67.42
N GLU A 32 -44.60 80.65 68.56
CA GLU A 32 -45.03 80.20 69.88
C GLU A 32 -46.51 80.55 70.13
N GLU A 33 -47.42 79.67 69.73
CA GLU A 33 -48.81 79.72 70.12
C GLU A 33 -49.14 78.41 70.82
N ALA A 34 -49.01 78.47 72.15
CA ALA A 34 -49.46 77.49 73.12
C ALA A 34 -48.93 76.06 72.88
N ALA A 35 -47.69 75.82 73.32
CA ALA A 35 -47.46 74.70 74.23
C ALA A 35 -48.24 74.96 75.53
N ALA A 36 -49.58 75.04 75.43
CA ALA A 36 -50.44 74.63 76.52
C ALA A 36 -49.88 73.27 76.91
N SER A 37 -49.53 73.11 78.17
CA SER A 37 -49.21 71.83 78.77
C SER A 37 -50.32 70.84 78.39
N ARG A 38 -50.16 70.17 77.24
CA ARG A 38 -51.00 69.05 76.82
C ARG A 38 -50.56 67.93 77.73
N THR A 39 -51.05 67.99 78.97
CA THR A 39 -50.96 66.88 79.88
C THR A 39 -51.82 65.80 79.25
N PHE A 40 -51.18 64.85 78.57
CA PHE A 40 -51.86 63.66 78.10
C PHE A 40 -52.51 63.01 79.30
N THR A 41 -53.82 62.78 79.22
CA THR A 41 -54.50 61.93 80.19
C THR A 41 -54.01 60.50 80.01
N GLU A 42 -54.10 59.68 81.05
CA GLU A 42 -53.70 58.27 80.99
C GLU A 42 -54.38 57.55 79.81
N ASP A 43 -55.67 57.82 79.58
CA ASP A 43 -56.47 57.31 78.46
C ASP A 43 -55.92 57.72 77.07
N ASP A 44 -55.38 58.93 76.92
CA ASP A 44 -54.82 59.40 75.64
C ASP A 44 -53.49 58.70 75.32
N VAL A 45 -52.66 58.46 76.34
CA VAL A 45 -51.40 57.72 76.20
C VAL A 45 -51.69 56.27 75.84
N GLU A 46 -52.72 55.66 76.44
CA GLU A 46 -53.13 54.29 76.11
C GLU A 46 -53.61 54.16 74.66
N LYS A 47 -54.42 55.11 74.17
CA LYS A 47 -54.86 55.13 72.76
C LYS A 47 -53.71 55.30 71.78
N ILE A 48 -52.74 56.17 72.07
CA ILE A 48 -51.54 56.34 71.24
C ILE A 48 -50.74 55.04 71.21
N ARG A 49 -50.52 54.41 72.37
CA ARG A 49 -49.82 53.11 72.44
C ARG A 49 -50.55 52.01 71.68
N GLN A 50 -51.88 51.96 71.73
CA GLN A 50 -52.67 50.99 70.95
C GLN A 50 -52.50 51.22 69.45
N GLN A 51 -52.65 52.46 68.97
CA GLN A 51 -52.46 52.78 67.55
C GLN A 51 -51.02 52.51 67.06
N GLU A 52 -50.02 52.78 67.89
CA GLU A 52 -48.62 52.46 67.58
C GLU A 52 -48.39 50.95 67.53
N LYS A 53 -48.94 50.19 68.48
CA LYS A 53 -48.90 48.73 68.46
C LYS A 53 -49.56 48.16 67.22
N ASP A 54 -50.77 48.61 66.88
CA ASP A 54 -51.50 48.13 65.70
C ASP A 54 -50.73 48.41 64.41
N LYS A 55 -50.12 49.60 64.29
CA LYS A 55 -49.25 49.95 63.14
C LYS A 55 -48.00 49.08 63.09
N LEU A 56 -47.36 48.82 64.23
CA LEU A 56 -46.16 48.00 64.32
C LEU A 56 -46.46 46.53 63.99
N TYR A 57 -47.55 45.97 64.51
CA TYR A 57 -47.97 44.60 64.19
C TYR A 57 -48.34 44.46 62.73
N LYS A 58 -49.06 45.42 62.16
CA LYS A 58 -49.37 45.41 60.72
C LYS A 58 -48.10 45.48 59.87
N ARG A 59 -47.12 46.31 60.25
CA ARG A 59 -45.83 46.37 59.55
C ARG A 59 -45.03 45.08 59.70
N LEU A 60 -45.09 44.44 60.86
CA LEU A 60 -44.43 43.15 61.12
C LEU A 60 -45.07 42.03 60.28
N GLU A 61 -46.39 41.98 60.23
CA GLU A 61 -47.14 41.04 59.40
C GLU A 61 -46.85 41.24 57.91
N ASP A 62 -46.82 42.50 57.44
CA ASP A 62 -46.42 42.85 56.07
C ASP A 62 -44.97 42.44 55.77
N SER A 63 -44.05 42.60 56.73
CA SER A 63 -42.64 42.18 56.55
C SER A 63 -42.51 40.67 56.54
N ASP A 64 -43.21 39.95 57.42
CA ASP A 64 -43.21 38.49 57.46
C ASP A 64 -43.82 37.91 56.17
N GLY A 65 -44.86 38.55 55.63
CA GLY A 65 -45.44 38.20 54.33
C GLY A 65 -44.44 38.39 53.17
N ARG A 66 -43.69 39.50 53.16
CA ARG A 66 -42.63 39.73 52.17
C ARG A 66 -41.48 38.75 52.30
N VAL A 67 -41.05 38.43 53.52
CA VAL A 67 -39.98 37.45 53.77
C VAL A 67 -40.41 36.07 53.25
N LYS A 68 -41.62 35.61 53.57
CA LYS A 68 -42.16 34.35 53.03
C LYS A 68 -42.21 34.35 51.50
N SER A 69 -42.69 35.44 50.88
CA SER A 69 -42.72 35.54 49.42
C SER A 69 -41.33 35.52 48.78
N LEU A 70 -40.32 36.12 49.43
CA LEU A 70 -38.95 36.10 48.94
C LEU A 70 -38.31 34.72 49.14
N GLU A 71 -38.60 34.03 50.25
CA GLU A 71 -38.17 32.65 50.48
C GLU A 71 -38.75 31.70 49.42
N ASP A 72 -40.04 31.84 49.09
CA ASP A 72 -40.68 31.05 48.03
C ASP A 72 -40.03 31.31 46.66
N GLN A 73 -39.77 32.58 46.30
CA GLN A 73 -39.10 32.94 45.05
C GLN A 73 -37.65 32.43 44.97
N LEU A 74 -36.91 32.47 46.09
CA LEU A 74 -35.56 31.91 46.17
C LEU A 74 -35.59 30.39 46.02
N SER A 75 -36.58 29.72 46.62
CA SER A 75 -36.76 28.28 46.47
C SER A 75 -37.05 27.90 45.02
N THR A 76 -37.97 28.61 44.35
CA THR A 76 -38.27 28.36 42.93
C THR A 76 -37.05 28.60 42.05
N LEU A 77 -36.32 29.70 42.25
CA LEU A 77 -35.14 30.04 41.46
C LEU A 77 -33.99 29.06 41.69
N SER A 78 -33.83 28.56 42.93
CA SER A 78 -32.87 27.51 43.25
C SER A 78 -33.21 26.22 42.51
N ASN A 79 -34.47 25.79 42.55
CA ASN A 79 -34.94 24.58 41.87
C ASN A 79 -34.78 24.69 40.34
N GLU A 80 -35.15 25.83 39.74
CA GLU A 80 -34.97 26.08 38.31
C GLU A 80 -33.49 26.08 37.90
N SER A 81 -32.62 26.68 38.72
CA SER A 81 -31.16 26.67 38.50
C SER A 81 -30.59 25.26 38.55
N GLU A 82 -31.03 24.44 39.50
CA GLU A 82 -30.62 23.03 39.60
C GLU A 82 -31.10 22.20 38.42
N VAL A 83 -32.36 22.36 38.01
CA VAL A 83 -32.92 21.66 36.84
C VAL A 83 -32.19 22.08 35.56
N SER A 84 -31.98 23.38 35.35
CA SER A 84 -31.25 23.90 34.18
C SER A 84 -29.81 23.38 34.13
N LYS A 85 -29.10 23.38 35.27
CA LYS A 85 -27.75 22.81 35.36
C LYS A 85 -27.74 21.29 35.10
N ALA A 86 -28.73 20.56 35.62
CA ALA A 86 -28.84 19.13 35.41
C ALA A 86 -29.14 18.79 33.94
N GLU A 87 -30.01 19.55 33.27
CA GLU A 87 -30.30 19.38 31.85
C GLU A 87 -29.10 19.75 30.98
N ALA A 88 -28.42 20.86 31.27
CA ALA A 88 -27.19 21.25 30.58
C ALA A 88 -26.10 20.18 30.74
N ALA A 89 -25.91 19.64 31.94
CA ALA A 89 -24.97 18.55 32.19
C ALA A 89 -25.35 17.26 31.44
N ARG A 90 -26.65 16.94 31.34
CA ARG A 90 -27.14 15.78 30.60
C ARG A 90 -26.91 15.93 29.10
N LEU A 91 -27.17 17.11 28.54
CA LEU A 91 -26.94 17.41 27.13
C LEU A 91 -25.45 17.39 26.80
N ALA A 92 -24.61 18.03 27.62
CA ALA A 92 -23.16 18.01 27.46
C ALA A 92 -22.60 16.58 27.49
N LYS A 93 -23.10 15.73 28.38
CA LYS A 93 -22.70 14.32 28.44
C LYS A 93 -23.19 13.54 27.21
N ALA A 94 -24.42 13.75 26.77
CA ALA A 94 -24.95 13.09 25.58
C ALA A 94 -24.18 13.49 24.32
N GLU A 95 -23.78 14.76 24.21
CA GLU A 95 -22.95 15.26 23.12
C GLU A 95 -21.53 14.68 23.17
N SER A 96 -20.91 14.62 24.34
CA SER A 96 -19.59 14.00 24.50
C SER A 96 -19.60 12.50 24.16
N ASP A 97 -20.64 11.78 24.59
CA ASP A 97 -20.78 10.36 24.28
C ASP A 97 -21.06 10.14 22.79
N ALA A 98 -21.81 11.03 22.13
CA ALA A 98 -22.03 10.98 20.69
C ALA A 98 -20.75 11.27 19.90
N LEU A 99 -19.93 12.23 20.36
CA LEU A 99 -18.64 12.53 19.74
C LEU A 99 -17.68 11.35 19.86
N ARG A 100 -17.55 10.74 21.05
CA ARG A 100 -16.72 9.55 21.25
C ARG A 100 -17.15 8.38 20.36
N LYS A 101 -18.44 8.14 20.20
CA LYS A 101 -18.94 7.09 19.30
C LYS A 101 -18.57 7.35 17.84
N ARG A 102 -18.67 8.60 17.37
CA ARG A 102 -18.23 8.96 16.02
C ARG A 102 -16.73 8.77 15.85
N GLU A 103 -15.93 9.17 16.84
CA GLU A 103 -14.48 8.95 16.82
C GLU A 103 -14.14 7.45 16.77
N GLU A 104 -14.82 6.62 17.55
CA GLU A 104 -14.66 5.15 17.53
C GLU A 104 -15.06 4.53 16.18
N GLU A 105 -16.16 4.98 15.59
CA GLU A 105 -16.61 4.56 14.25
C GLU A 105 -15.63 4.98 13.15
N GLU A 106 -15.10 6.22 13.21
CA GLU A 106 -14.10 6.72 12.26
C GLU A 106 -12.77 5.97 12.38
N LEU A 107 -12.32 5.69 13.61
CA LEU A 107 -11.12 4.88 13.84
C LEU A 107 -11.32 3.47 13.30
N SER A 108 -12.47 2.85 13.55
CA SER A 108 -12.81 1.53 13.02
C SER A 108 -12.84 1.51 11.49
N ALA A 109 -13.40 2.55 10.85
CA ALA A 109 -13.41 2.66 9.39
C ALA A 109 -11.99 2.82 8.82
N LYS A 110 -11.15 3.64 9.45
CA LYS A 110 -9.73 3.80 9.08
C LYS A 110 -8.97 2.47 9.21
N GLU A 111 -9.18 1.72 10.27
CA GLU A 111 -8.58 0.39 10.45
C GLU A 111 -9.02 -0.61 9.37
N LEU A 112 -10.27 -0.53 8.92
CA LEU A 112 -10.76 -1.41 7.85
C LEU A 112 -10.12 -1.04 6.50
N ILE A 113 -9.93 0.25 6.24
CA ILE A 113 -9.21 0.74 5.06
C ILE A 113 -7.76 0.27 5.10
N THR A 114 -7.03 0.49 6.21
CA THR A 114 -5.63 0.07 6.30
C THR A 114 -5.47 -1.43 6.15
N LYS A 115 -6.37 -2.25 6.74
CA LYS A 115 -6.38 -3.70 6.51
C LYS A 115 -6.55 -4.04 5.03
N ARG A 116 -7.50 -3.41 4.34
CA ARG A 116 -7.69 -3.65 2.90
C ARG A 116 -6.49 -3.21 2.07
N GLU A 117 -5.88 -2.08 2.39
CA GLU A 117 -4.67 -1.59 1.72
C GLU A 117 -3.54 -2.59 1.90
N THR A 118 -3.30 -3.09 3.12
CA THR A 118 -2.28 -4.11 3.37
C THR A 118 -2.51 -5.41 2.60
N GLU A 119 -3.76 -5.91 2.57
CA GLU A 119 -4.11 -7.10 1.78
C GLU A 119 -3.92 -6.88 0.28
N PHE A 120 -4.19 -5.66 -0.20
CA PHE A 120 -4.02 -5.32 -1.61
C PHE A 120 -2.54 -5.23 -1.98
N ASP A 121 -1.73 -4.61 -1.13
CA ASP A 121 -0.28 -4.53 -1.30
C ASP A 121 0.37 -5.92 -1.27
N GLU A 122 -0.10 -6.82 -0.40
CA GLU A 122 0.34 -8.22 -0.39
C GLU A 122 -0.01 -8.93 -1.69
N LYS A 123 -1.25 -8.77 -2.18
CA LYS A 123 -1.66 -9.35 -3.48
C LYS A 123 -0.83 -8.79 -4.63
N LEU A 124 -0.54 -7.49 -4.64
CA LEU A 124 0.31 -6.87 -5.64
C LEU A 124 1.72 -7.47 -5.64
N LYS A 125 2.34 -7.65 -4.46
CA LYS A 125 3.65 -8.28 -4.33
C LYS A 125 3.65 -9.73 -4.83
N VAL A 126 2.62 -10.50 -4.51
CA VAL A 126 2.47 -11.87 -5.02
C VAL A 126 2.36 -11.86 -6.55
N VAL A 127 1.53 -10.98 -7.10
CA VAL A 127 1.40 -10.84 -8.55
C VAL A 127 2.75 -10.45 -9.17
N GLU A 128 3.40 -9.41 -8.67
CA GLU A 128 4.70 -8.93 -9.17
C GLU A 128 5.76 -10.04 -9.17
N THR A 129 5.92 -10.77 -8.06
CA THR A 129 6.85 -11.89 -7.97
C THR A 129 6.49 -13.06 -8.89
N GLU A 130 5.21 -13.35 -9.10
CA GLU A 130 4.78 -14.35 -10.08
C GLU A 130 5.11 -13.93 -11.51
N TRP A 131 4.89 -12.67 -11.86
CA TRP A 131 5.20 -12.14 -13.19
C TRP A 131 6.69 -12.08 -13.45
N GLU A 132 7.48 -11.63 -12.48
CA GLU A 132 8.94 -11.66 -12.54
C GLU A 132 9.44 -13.09 -12.72
N GLY A 133 8.91 -14.04 -11.94
CA GLY A 133 9.26 -15.46 -12.07
C GLY A 133 8.86 -16.07 -13.42
N ARG A 134 7.71 -15.69 -13.98
CA ARG A 134 7.29 -16.12 -15.34
C ARG A 134 8.18 -15.51 -16.42
N LEU A 135 8.54 -14.24 -16.29
CA LEU A 135 9.41 -13.57 -17.25
C LEU A 135 10.81 -14.17 -17.24
N ALA A 136 11.38 -14.40 -16.06
CA ALA A 136 12.68 -15.06 -15.91
C ALA A 136 12.71 -16.45 -16.56
N LYS A 137 11.65 -17.25 -16.39
CA LYS A 137 11.52 -18.55 -17.06
C LYS A 137 11.46 -18.42 -18.58
N ILE A 138 10.71 -17.45 -19.09
CA ILE A 138 10.62 -17.21 -20.54
C ILE A 138 11.97 -16.77 -21.10
N GLU A 139 12.71 -15.93 -20.37
CA GLU A 139 14.06 -15.50 -20.77
C GLU A 139 15.06 -16.66 -20.75
N GLU A 140 15.01 -17.52 -19.74
CA GLU A 140 15.84 -18.73 -19.66
C GLU A 140 15.51 -19.72 -20.80
N GLU A 141 14.22 -19.95 -21.06
CA GLU A 141 13.77 -20.78 -22.18
C GLU A 141 14.25 -20.21 -23.52
N ARG A 142 14.17 -18.89 -23.73
CA ARG A 142 14.70 -18.25 -24.94
C ARG A 142 16.21 -18.37 -25.05
N ALA A 143 16.95 -18.12 -23.97
CA ALA A 143 18.40 -18.24 -23.97
C ALA A 143 18.85 -19.68 -24.25
N SER A 144 18.16 -20.68 -23.69
CA SER A 144 18.45 -22.09 -23.95
C SER A 144 18.13 -22.50 -25.39
N GLN A 145 17.02 -22.01 -25.95
CA GLN A 145 16.65 -22.22 -27.35
C GLN A 145 17.66 -21.56 -28.29
N GLU A 146 18.06 -20.32 -28.02
CA GLU A 146 19.07 -19.61 -28.80
C GLU A 146 20.42 -20.33 -28.76
N ALA A 147 20.86 -20.77 -27.58
CA ALA A 147 22.08 -21.56 -27.43
C ALA A 147 22.01 -22.91 -28.17
N MET A 148 20.85 -23.58 -28.19
CA MET A 148 20.65 -24.80 -28.96
C MET A 148 20.70 -24.51 -30.46
N LEU A 149 20.03 -23.47 -30.93
CA LEU A 149 20.05 -23.05 -32.33
C LEU A 149 21.46 -22.64 -32.79
N GLU A 150 22.24 -21.96 -31.94
CA GLU A 150 23.63 -21.63 -32.25
C GLU A 150 24.49 -22.89 -32.37
N LYS A 151 24.32 -23.86 -31.45
CA LYS A 151 25.00 -25.17 -31.55
C LYS A 151 24.61 -25.92 -32.82
N GLU A 152 23.33 -25.91 -33.19
CA GLU A 152 22.88 -26.52 -34.46
C GLU A 152 23.48 -25.83 -35.68
N ARG A 153 23.57 -24.50 -35.68
CA ARG A 153 24.22 -23.74 -36.75
C ARG A 153 25.70 -24.12 -36.86
N ARG A 154 26.44 -24.11 -35.76
CA ARG A 154 27.85 -24.53 -35.73
C ARG A 154 28.02 -25.97 -36.19
N TYR A 155 27.13 -26.87 -35.78
CA TYR A 155 27.18 -28.27 -36.21
C TYR A 155 27.00 -28.40 -37.73
N ARG A 156 26.00 -27.72 -38.31
CA ARG A 156 25.80 -27.70 -39.78
C ARG A 156 26.96 -27.06 -40.52
N GLU A 157 27.56 -26.00 -39.97
CA GLU A 157 28.76 -25.38 -40.52
C GLU A 157 29.92 -26.38 -40.56
N LEU A 158 30.15 -27.12 -39.48
CA LEU A 158 31.18 -28.16 -39.39
C LEU A 158 30.90 -29.35 -40.33
N GLU A 159 29.65 -29.81 -40.43
CA GLU A 159 29.27 -30.86 -41.39
C GLU A 159 29.52 -30.42 -42.84
N THR A 160 29.18 -29.17 -43.15
CA THR A 160 29.43 -28.59 -44.48
C THR A 160 30.94 -28.45 -44.74
N TYR A 161 31.70 -28.02 -43.75
CA TYR A 161 33.16 -27.93 -43.82
C TYR A 161 33.80 -29.31 -44.06
N LEU A 162 33.40 -30.31 -43.27
CA LEU A 162 33.85 -31.69 -43.41
C LEU A 162 33.54 -32.22 -44.81
N GLY A 163 32.29 -32.08 -45.27
CA GLY A 163 31.89 -32.51 -46.60
C GLY A 163 32.73 -31.87 -47.70
N ARG A 164 32.97 -30.55 -47.61
CA ARG A 164 33.82 -29.83 -48.57
C ARG A 164 35.26 -30.35 -48.54
N ARG A 165 35.88 -30.47 -47.37
CA ARG A 165 37.26 -30.94 -47.22
C ARG A 165 37.41 -32.40 -47.68
N MET A 166 36.42 -33.25 -47.43
CA MET A 166 36.43 -34.65 -47.89
C MET A 166 36.32 -34.78 -49.40
N VAL A 167 35.60 -33.87 -50.08
CA VAL A 167 35.56 -33.82 -51.54
C VAL A 167 36.87 -33.26 -52.13
N GLU A 168 37.47 -32.25 -51.50
CA GLU A 168 38.78 -31.72 -51.92
C GLU A 168 39.89 -32.79 -51.84
N GLU A 169 39.81 -33.65 -50.82
CA GLU A 169 40.83 -34.68 -50.53
C GLU A 169 40.41 -36.08 -50.99
N GLU A 170 39.39 -36.14 -51.85
CA GLU A 170 38.71 -37.35 -52.28
C GLU A 170 39.65 -38.37 -52.93
N GLU A 171 40.61 -37.87 -53.72
CA GLU A 171 41.56 -38.66 -54.49
C GLU A 171 42.64 -39.32 -53.62
N TYR A 172 42.90 -38.78 -52.44
CA TYR A 172 43.99 -39.22 -51.55
C TYR A 172 43.50 -40.19 -50.46
N ILE A 173 42.19 -40.30 -50.25
CA ILE A 173 41.60 -41.09 -49.17
C ILE A 173 40.85 -42.29 -49.75
N ILE A 174 41.16 -43.49 -49.24
CA ILE A 174 40.46 -44.71 -49.61
C ILE A 174 38.97 -44.59 -49.21
N PRO A 175 38.02 -44.95 -50.09
CA PRO A 175 36.58 -44.80 -49.81
C PRO A 175 36.11 -45.38 -48.47
N GLU A 176 36.62 -46.54 -48.06
CA GLU A 176 36.29 -47.22 -46.79
C GLU A 176 36.69 -46.44 -45.53
N LEU A 177 37.61 -45.48 -45.65
CA LEU A 177 38.10 -44.68 -44.54
C LEU A 177 37.36 -43.34 -44.41
N ARG A 178 36.49 -42.99 -45.37
CA ARG A 178 35.82 -41.69 -45.38
C ARG A 178 34.86 -41.51 -44.21
N ASP A 179 34.17 -42.57 -43.82
CA ASP A 179 33.18 -42.54 -42.73
C ASP A 179 33.80 -42.32 -41.34
N LEU A 180 35.13 -42.45 -41.21
CA LEU A 180 35.85 -42.26 -39.95
C LEU A 180 36.26 -40.80 -39.70
N ALA A 181 36.09 -39.90 -40.68
CA ALA A 181 36.43 -38.49 -40.55
C ALA A 181 35.43 -37.80 -39.61
N SER A 182 35.90 -37.28 -38.49
CA SER A 182 35.07 -36.58 -37.50
C SER A 182 35.90 -35.59 -36.69
N GLY A 183 35.24 -34.55 -36.16
CA GLY A 183 35.85 -33.53 -35.30
C GLY A 183 34.81 -32.55 -34.76
N THR A 184 35.11 -31.94 -33.62
CA THR A 184 34.24 -30.92 -32.99
C THR A 184 34.65 -29.49 -33.34
N THR A 185 35.79 -29.33 -34.02
CA THR A 185 36.33 -28.08 -34.54
C THR A 185 36.89 -28.28 -35.95
N GLU A 186 37.08 -27.20 -36.70
CA GLU A 186 37.69 -27.25 -38.05
C GLU A 186 39.10 -27.85 -38.00
N ASP A 187 39.91 -27.46 -37.00
CA ASP A 187 41.27 -27.98 -36.82
C ASP A 187 41.28 -29.50 -36.52
N GLU A 188 40.33 -29.98 -35.71
CA GLU A 188 40.20 -31.42 -35.44
C GLU A 188 39.80 -32.19 -36.69
N ILE A 189 38.92 -31.63 -37.53
CA ILE A 189 38.53 -32.21 -38.81
C ILE A 189 39.76 -32.31 -39.72
N ASP A 190 40.55 -31.26 -39.86
CA ASP A 190 41.74 -31.27 -40.72
C ASP A 190 42.81 -32.26 -40.23
N ASN A 191 43.01 -32.35 -38.92
CA ASN A 191 43.91 -33.35 -38.33
C ASN A 191 43.40 -34.78 -38.57
N SER A 192 42.09 -35.02 -38.44
CA SER A 192 41.47 -36.32 -38.74
C SER A 192 41.69 -36.70 -40.20
N ILE A 193 41.44 -35.77 -41.13
CA ILE A 193 41.67 -35.97 -42.57
C ILE A 193 43.14 -36.26 -42.86
N ALA A 194 44.09 -35.55 -42.23
CA ALA A 194 45.52 -35.81 -42.40
C ALA A 194 45.89 -37.24 -41.97
N ILE A 195 45.41 -37.70 -40.81
CA ILE A 195 45.62 -39.08 -40.34
C ILE A 195 45.02 -40.09 -41.32
N LEU A 196 43.85 -39.80 -41.91
CA LEU A 196 43.22 -40.68 -42.90
C LEU A 196 44.01 -40.76 -44.21
N LYS A 197 44.61 -39.65 -44.66
CA LYS A 197 45.52 -39.66 -45.83
C LYS A 197 46.77 -40.49 -45.58
N ASP A 198 47.40 -40.32 -44.42
CA ASP A 198 48.59 -41.07 -44.04
C ASP A 198 48.28 -42.57 -43.96
N ARG A 199 47.15 -42.92 -43.33
CA ARG A 199 46.69 -44.31 -43.24
C ARG A 199 46.31 -44.89 -44.59
N SER A 200 45.68 -44.11 -45.46
CA SER A 200 45.35 -44.51 -46.84
C SER A 200 46.61 -44.81 -47.63
N SER A 201 47.62 -43.94 -47.54
CA SER A 201 48.92 -44.11 -48.20
C SER A 201 49.65 -45.36 -47.70
N ALA A 202 49.67 -45.59 -46.38
CA ALA A 202 50.27 -46.78 -45.79
C ALA A 202 49.56 -48.09 -46.21
N ILE A 203 48.23 -48.07 -46.34
CA ILE A 203 47.46 -49.22 -46.82
C ILE A 203 47.75 -49.49 -48.30
N LEU A 204 47.77 -48.46 -49.15
CA LEU A 204 48.10 -48.61 -50.56
C LEU A 204 49.53 -49.14 -50.77
N GLU A 205 50.49 -48.65 -49.99
CA GLU A 205 51.87 -49.15 -50.02
C GLU A 205 51.94 -50.62 -49.56
N SER A 206 51.24 -50.97 -48.48
CA SER A 206 51.16 -52.36 -48.00
C SER A 206 50.50 -53.30 -49.02
N ILE A 207 49.44 -52.84 -49.68
CA ILE A 207 48.80 -53.56 -50.79
C ILE A 207 49.77 -53.70 -51.96
N GLN A 208 50.53 -52.65 -52.32
CA GLN A 208 51.49 -52.72 -53.42
C GLN A 208 52.66 -53.67 -53.11
N GLN A 209 53.15 -53.69 -51.87
CA GLN A 209 54.20 -54.61 -51.40
C GLN A 209 53.71 -56.06 -51.34
N SER A 210 52.44 -56.30 -50.97
CA SER A 210 51.84 -57.64 -50.94
C SER A 210 51.35 -58.12 -52.31
N ALA A 211 50.99 -57.20 -53.21
CA ALA A 211 50.65 -57.47 -54.60
C ALA A 211 51.87 -57.60 -55.52
N GLN A 212 53.08 -57.26 -55.03
CA GLN A 212 54.29 -57.77 -55.68
C GLN A 212 54.23 -59.29 -55.59
N PRO A 213 54.19 -60.02 -56.71
CA PRO A 213 54.28 -61.46 -56.64
C PRO A 213 55.65 -61.78 -56.03
N SER A 214 55.65 -62.20 -54.76
CA SER A 214 56.76 -62.97 -54.20
C SER A 214 57.07 -64.04 -55.24
N GLY A 215 58.19 -63.88 -55.94
CA GLY A 215 58.66 -64.77 -56.99
C GLY A 215 59.00 -66.13 -56.42
N LEU A 216 57.99 -66.87 -55.98
CA LEU A 216 58.04 -68.28 -55.65
C LEU A 216 57.76 -69.02 -56.95
N ARG A 217 58.86 -69.52 -57.51
CA ARG A 217 58.93 -70.51 -58.60
C ARG A 217 57.75 -71.49 -58.55
N GLY A 218 56.89 -71.41 -59.58
CA GLY A 218 55.97 -72.46 -59.96
C GLY A 218 56.21 -72.81 -61.43
N SER A 219 56.46 -74.10 -61.70
CA SER A 219 56.74 -74.74 -62.98
C SER A 219 55.93 -74.22 -64.19
N PRO A 220 56.48 -74.17 -65.42
CA PRO A 220 55.68 -73.85 -66.59
C PRO A 220 54.69 -74.99 -66.89
N VAL A 221 53.40 -74.68 -66.94
CA VAL A 221 52.36 -75.57 -67.45
C VAL A 221 52.25 -75.35 -68.95
N THR A 222 52.52 -76.40 -69.72
CA THR A 222 52.46 -76.40 -71.18
C THR A 222 51.05 -76.78 -71.66
N ALA A 223 50.49 -75.91 -72.51
CA ALA A 223 49.51 -76.18 -73.59
C ALA A 223 47.99 -76.29 -73.22
N PRO A 224 47.07 -76.19 -74.21
CA PRO A 224 46.79 -75.04 -75.11
C PRO A 224 45.24 -74.73 -75.15
N PRO A 225 44.77 -73.72 -75.93
CA PRO A 225 43.49 -73.04 -75.70
C PRO A 225 42.28 -73.70 -76.40
N VAL A 226 41.16 -73.81 -75.69
CA VAL A 226 39.83 -74.20 -76.18
C VAL A 226 38.83 -73.43 -75.32
N GLY A 227 37.86 -72.62 -75.76
CA GLY A 227 37.33 -72.13 -77.04
C GLY A 227 36.19 -71.15 -76.67
N PRO A 228 35.63 -70.34 -77.59
CA PRO A 228 34.61 -69.36 -77.24
C PRO A 228 33.21 -70.00 -77.22
N MET A 229 32.56 -69.99 -76.05
CA MET A 229 31.10 -70.09 -75.86
C MET A 229 30.80 -69.04 -74.78
N GLU A 230 30.13 -67.92 -75.01
CA GLU A 230 28.90 -67.70 -75.77
C GLU A 230 27.76 -68.60 -75.30
N THR A 231 27.24 -68.30 -74.10
CA THR A 231 25.82 -68.38 -73.72
C THR A 231 25.68 -67.58 -72.42
N GLN A 232 25.28 -66.30 -72.44
CA GLN A 232 23.88 -65.92 -72.53
C GLN A 232 23.08 -66.54 -71.38
N THR A 233 22.73 -65.74 -70.38
CA THR A 233 21.33 -65.46 -69.97
C THR A 233 21.33 -64.70 -68.65
N GLY A 234 21.29 -63.37 -68.73
CA GLY A 234 20.63 -62.58 -67.70
C GLY A 234 19.12 -62.86 -67.79
N HIS A 235 18.60 -63.49 -66.76
CA HIS A 235 17.18 -63.45 -66.39
C HIS A 235 17.20 -62.94 -64.94
N GLN A 236 16.86 -61.68 -64.68
CA GLN A 236 15.49 -61.15 -64.60
C GLN A 236 14.65 -61.99 -63.63
N THR A 237 14.39 -61.46 -62.43
CA THR A 237 13.06 -60.96 -62.02
C THR A 237 13.02 -60.66 -60.53
N LEU A 238 12.43 -59.48 -60.24
CA LEU A 238 11.59 -59.09 -59.09
C LEU A 238 12.15 -59.24 -57.66
#